data_AF-I4FLK1-F1
#
_entry.id   AF-I4FLK1-F1
#
_cell.length_a   1.000
_cell.length_b   1.000
_cell.length_c   1.000
_cell.angle_alpha   90.00
_cell.angle_beta   90.00
_cell.angle_gamma   90.00
#
_symmetry.space_group_name_H-M   'P 1'
#
loop_
_entity.id
_entity.type
_entity.pdbx_description
1 polymer ?
#
loop_
_entity_poly.entity_id
_entity_poly.type
_entity_poly.pdbx_seq_one_letter_code
_entity_poly.pdbx_strand_id
1 'polypeptide(L)'
;MIAVFINIFSWIIKLWLDGDEDLEQNLLTKDSQASIFSCPKCGSCHTIKNGSTHNGKPKRKGKNCGQPLVINPSHKTVSNETQKLINLLLLERISLRGIARVTGVSWSCLQNYLNNKFNQFPRQV
;
A
#
# COMPACT_ATOMS: atom_id res chain seq x y z
N MET A 1 -19.50 -26.61 -33.55
CA MET A 1 -19.70 -26.32 -32.11
C MET A 1 -18.41 -26.48 -31.29
N ILE A 2 -17.61 -27.54 -31.48
CA ILE A 2 -16.35 -27.78 -30.75
C ILE A 2 -15.31 -26.65 -30.90
N ALA A 3 -15.18 -26.06 -32.10
CA ALA A 3 -14.24 -24.97 -32.36
C ALA A 3 -14.51 -23.69 -31.55
N VAL A 4 -15.77 -23.44 -31.16
CA VAL A 4 -16.15 -22.27 -30.36
C VAL A 4 -15.70 -22.47 -28.91
N PHE A 5 -15.83 -23.69 -28.38
CA PHE A 5 -15.38 -24.03 -27.04
C PHE A 5 -13.86 -23.96 -26.90
N ILE A 6 -13.10 -24.43 -27.90
CA ILE A 6 -11.62 -24.33 -27.89
C ILE A 6 -11.18 -22.86 -27.85
N ASN A 7 -11.85 -21.97 -28.59
CA ASN A 7 -11.51 -20.55 -28.64
C ASN A 7 -11.83 -19.84 -27.32
N ILE A 8 -12.97 -20.18 -26.70
CA ILE A 8 -13.34 -19.66 -25.37
C ILE A 8 -12.38 -20.16 -24.29
N PHE A 9 -12.03 -21.44 -24.30
CA PHE A 9 -11.10 -22.02 -23.32
C PHE A 9 -9.68 -21.44 -23.46
N SER A 10 -9.23 -21.23 -24.70
CA SER A 10 -7.94 -20.60 -24.98
C SER A 10 -7.90 -19.14 -24.52
N TRP A 11 -9.00 -18.39 -24.65
CA TRP A 11 -9.10 -17.02 -24.15
C TRP A 11 -9.12 -16.95 -22.61
N ILE A 12 -9.80 -17.89 -21.94
CA ILE A 12 -9.83 -17.98 -20.48
C ILE A 12 -8.46 -18.34 -19.91
N ILE A 13 -7.73 -19.27 -20.54
CA ILE A 13 -6.36 -19.60 -20.13
C ILE A 13 -5.43 -18.41 -20.32
N LYS A 14 -5.58 -17.65 -21.42
CA LYS A 14 -4.79 -16.43 -21.66
C LYS A 14 -5.07 -15.34 -20.62
N LEU A 15 -6.33 -15.18 -20.21
CA LEU A 15 -6.74 -14.26 -19.13
C LEU A 15 -6.15 -14.64 -17.76
N TRP A 16 -5.85 -15.92 -17.55
CA TRP A 16 -5.30 -16.44 -16.30
C TRP A 16 -3.76 -16.46 -16.27
N LEU A 17 -3.10 -16.33 -17.43
CA LEU A 17 -1.63 -16.39 -17.58
C LEU A 17 -0.92 -15.03 -17.61
N ASP A 18 -1.64 -13.90 -17.68
CA ASP A 18 -1.06 -12.55 -17.63
C ASP A 18 -0.86 -12.03 -16.18
N GLY A 19 -0.86 -12.92 -15.18
CA GLY A 19 -0.98 -12.58 -13.76
C GLY A 19 0.25 -12.73 -12.87
N ASP A 20 1.47 -12.92 -13.41
CA ASP A 20 2.62 -13.34 -12.59
C ASP A 20 3.97 -12.69 -12.96
N GLU A 21 3.99 -11.43 -13.40
CA GLU A 21 5.25 -10.74 -13.81
C GLU A 21 5.66 -9.55 -12.93
N ASP A 22 5.27 -9.54 -11.65
CA ASP A 22 5.63 -8.45 -10.72
C ASP A 22 6.65 -8.87 -9.63
N LEU A 23 7.09 -10.14 -9.61
CA LEU A 23 7.89 -10.68 -8.49
C LEU A 23 9.41 -10.49 -8.64
N GLU A 24 9.94 -10.36 -9.85
CA GLU A 24 11.40 -10.34 -10.07
C GLU A 24 12.08 -9.00 -9.76
N GLN A 25 11.37 -7.87 -9.75
CA GLN A 25 12.02 -6.56 -9.55
C GLN A 25 12.37 -6.22 -8.09
N ASN A 26 11.91 -7.03 -7.11
CA ASN A 26 12.12 -6.75 -5.68
C ASN A 26 13.34 -7.46 -5.05
N LEU A 27 14.05 -8.32 -5.80
CA LEU A 27 15.18 -9.11 -5.26
C LEU A 27 16.57 -8.52 -5.52
N LEU A 28 16.71 -7.49 -6.37
CA LEU A 28 18.01 -6.87 -6.69
C LEU A 28 18.31 -5.54 -5.99
N THR A 29 17.44 -5.06 -5.08
CA THR A 29 17.64 -3.78 -4.36
C THR A 29 17.80 -3.94 -2.85
N LYS A 30 17.78 -5.17 -2.32
CA LYS A 30 17.73 -5.40 -0.87
C LYS A 30 19.04 -5.21 -0.12
N ASP A 31 20.17 -5.19 -0.82
CA ASP A 31 21.49 -5.09 -0.20
C ASP A 31 22.21 -3.83 -0.73
N SER A 32 22.03 -2.68 -0.07
CA SER A 32 22.97 -1.51 -0.04
C SER A 32 22.39 -0.09 -0.14
N GLN A 33 21.08 0.17 0.05
CA GLN A 33 20.62 1.56 0.11
C GLN A 33 20.85 2.20 1.49
N ALA A 34 22.03 2.82 1.66
CA ALA A 34 22.19 3.93 2.60
C ALA A 34 21.30 5.09 2.10
N SER A 35 20.05 5.13 2.57
CA SER A 35 19.05 6.10 2.14
C SER A 35 19.47 7.53 2.51
N ILE A 36 19.87 8.29 1.50
CA ILE A 36 20.06 9.73 1.58
C ILE A 36 18.67 10.36 1.70
N PHE A 37 18.20 10.58 2.94
CA PHE A 37 16.91 11.22 3.18
C PHE A 37 17.08 12.73 3.24
N SER A 38 16.40 13.46 2.37
CA SER A 38 16.35 14.93 2.37
C SER A 38 15.31 15.45 3.38
N CYS A 39 15.67 16.45 4.21
CA CYS A 39 14.71 17.06 5.14
C CYS A 39 13.57 17.71 4.34
N PRO A 40 12.29 17.33 4.54
CA PRO A 40 11.17 17.88 3.77
C PRO A 40 10.97 19.38 4.01
N LYS A 41 11.53 19.92 5.10
CA LYS A 41 11.43 21.33 5.47
C LYS A 41 12.52 22.21 4.87
N CYS A 42 13.74 21.70 4.69
CA CYS A 42 14.88 22.51 4.25
C CYS A 42 15.70 21.89 3.10
N GLY A 43 15.30 20.74 2.58
CA GLY A 43 15.97 20.03 1.49
C GLY A 43 17.33 19.41 1.85
N SER A 44 17.89 19.68 3.02
CA SER A 44 19.24 19.21 3.36
C SER A 44 19.31 17.68 3.54
N CYS A 45 20.32 17.03 2.97
CA CYS A 45 20.59 15.60 3.13
C CYS A 45 21.26 15.23 4.46
N HIS A 46 21.68 16.23 5.24
CA HIS A 46 22.42 16.00 6.48
C HIS A 46 21.48 15.74 7.66
N THR A 47 21.51 14.49 8.15
CA THR A 47 20.65 14.02 9.25
C THR A 47 21.47 13.49 10.42
N ILE A 48 21.19 13.96 11.64
CA ILE A 48 21.87 13.56 12.89
C ILE A 48 20.98 12.67 13.77
N LYS A 49 21.59 11.86 14.64
CA LYS A 49 20.87 11.05 15.66
C LYS A 49 20.34 11.96 16.77
N ASN A 50 19.07 11.78 17.16
CA ASN A 50 18.36 12.57 18.18
C ASN A 50 17.81 11.67 19.29
N GLY A 51 18.70 10.91 19.94
CA GLY A 51 18.32 9.93 20.96
C GLY A 51 17.66 8.67 20.37
N SER A 52 16.95 7.92 21.22
CA SER A 52 16.23 6.69 20.88
C SER A 52 14.77 6.75 21.34
N THR A 53 13.92 5.93 20.73
CA THR A 53 12.59 5.62 21.27
C THR A 53 12.72 4.66 22.45
N HIS A 54 11.65 4.50 23.23
CA HIS A 54 11.58 3.49 24.29
C HIS A 54 11.93 2.07 23.80
N ASN A 55 11.58 1.77 22.54
CA ASN A 55 11.89 0.50 21.88
C ASN A 55 13.33 0.42 21.31
N GLY A 56 14.24 1.32 21.75
CA GLY A 56 15.64 1.36 21.34
C GLY A 56 15.92 1.87 19.92
N LYS A 57 14.89 2.16 19.11
CA LYS A 57 15.08 2.62 17.72
C LYS A 57 15.65 4.04 17.71
N PRO A 58 16.70 4.33 16.91
CA PRO A 58 17.29 5.67 16.86
C PRO A 58 16.31 6.66 16.23
N LYS A 59 16.04 7.76 16.93
CA LYS A 59 15.35 8.92 16.34
C LYS A 59 16.37 9.73 15.56
N ARG A 60 15.94 10.37 14.49
CA ARG A 60 16.80 11.27 13.71
C ARG A 60 16.16 12.64 13.53
N LYS A 61 16.99 13.64 13.25
CA LYS A 61 16.54 14.99 12.88
C LYS A 61 17.47 15.60 11.85
N GLY A 62 16.94 16.50 11.02
CA GLY A 62 17.78 17.26 10.09
C GLY A 62 18.74 18.18 10.85
N LYS A 63 19.99 18.25 10.41
CA LYS A 63 21.03 19.07 11.05
C LYS A 63 20.69 20.57 10.97
N ASN A 64 20.20 21.01 9.82
CA ASN A 64 19.95 22.43 9.54
C ASN A 64 18.56 22.88 10.05
N CYS A 65 17.53 22.04 9.83
CA CYS A 65 16.15 22.35 10.17
C CYS A 65 15.76 21.98 11.61
N GLY A 66 16.52 21.09 12.27
CA GLY A 66 16.14 20.49 13.55
C GLY A 66 14.89 19.59 13.50
N GLN A 67 14.22 19.49 12.35
CA GLN A 67 12.98 18.77 12.16
C GLN A 67 13.17 17.27 12.44
N PRO A 68 12.36 16.65 13.32
CA PRO A 68 12.37 15.21 13.53
C PRO A 68 12.05 14.47 12.23
N LEU A 69 12.78 13.39 11.99
CA LEU A 69 12.67 12.56 10.81
C LEU A 69 12.46 11.10 11.21
N VAL A 70 11.46 10.47 10.60
CA VAL A 70 11.23 9.03 10.70
C VAL A 70 11.87 8.37 9.48
N ILE A 71 12.91 7.58 9.71
CA ILE A 71 13.53 6.77 8.65
C ILE A 71 12.65 5.55 8.41
N ASN A 72 12.39 5.21 7.14
CA ASN A 72 11.57 4.09 6.73
C ASN A 72 10.20 4.11 7.41
N PRO A 73 9.34 5.08 7.07
CA PRO A 73 7.98 5.08 7.58
C PRO A 73 7.27 3.80 7.10
N SER A 74 7.03 2.87 8.03
CA SER A 74 6.19 1.71 7.77
C SER A 74 4.75 2.19 7.76
N HIS A 75 4.33 2.78 6.63
CA HIS A 75 2.93 3.02 6.40
C HIS A 75 2.26 1.66 6.28
N LYS A 76 1.35 1.35 7.20
CA LYS A 76 0.41 0.23 7.05
C LYS A 76 -0.64 0.60 6.00
N THR A 77 -0.19 0.87 4.79
CA THR A 77 -1.08 1.12 3.66
C THR A 77 -1.59 -0.23 3.19
N VAL A 78 -2.90 -0.35 3.01
CA VAL A 78 -3.52 -1.53 2.39
C VAL A 78 -2.91 -1.70 1.00
N SER A 79 -2.45 -2.90 0.64
CA SER A 79 -1.91 -3.14 -0.71
C SER A 79 -2.93 -2.78 -1.78
N ASN A 80 -2.46 -2.33 -2.95
CA ASN A 80 -3.35 -1.95 -4.05
C ASN A 80 -4.26 -3.13 -4.47
N GLU A 81 -3.75 -4.35 -4.44
CA GLU A 81 -4.52 -5.58 -4.67
C GLU A 81 -5.67 -5.72 -3.67
N THR A 82 -5.39 -5.53 -2.37
CA THR A 82 -6.42 -5.64 -1.32
C THR A 82 -7.46 -4.53 -1.47
N GLN A 83 -7.05 -3.32 -1.87
CA GLN A 83 -8.00 -2.24 -2.18
C GLN A 83 -8.89 -2.58 -3.37
N LYS A 84 -8.34 -3.18 -4.43
CA LYS A 84 -9.10 -3.65 -5.59
C LYS A 84 -10.13 -4.71 -5.19
N LEU A 85 -9.72 -5.68 -4.37
CA LEU A 85 -10.62 -6.70 -3.82
C LEU A 85 -11.74 -6.08 -2.99
N ILE A 86 -11.42 -5.15 -2.07
CA ILE A 86 -12.44 -4.44 -1.27
C ILE A 86 -13.45 -3.72 -2.18
N ASN A 87 -12.99 -3.07 -3.25
CA ASN A 87 -13.88 -2.37 -4.18
C ASN A 87 -14.84 -3.33 -4.90
N LEU A 88 -14.35 -4.50 -5.34
CA LEU A 88 -15.20 -5.53 -5.94
C LEU A 88 -16.26 -6.04 -4.95
N LEU A 89 -15.87 -6.34 -3.71
CA LEU A 89 -16.81 -6.82 -2.69
C LEU A 89 -17.88 -5.78 -2.32
N LEU A 90 -17.55 -4.48 -2.39
CA LEU A 90 -18.51 -3.40 -2.19
C LEU A 90 -19.54 -3.32 -3.31
N LEU A 91 -19.14 -3.59 -4.57
CA LEU A 91 -20.05 -3.64 -5.71
C LEU A 91 -21.05 -4.78 -5.57
N GLU A 92 -20.61 -5.92 -5.05
CA GLU A 92 -21.45 -7.07 -4.69
C GLU A 92 -22.34 -6.84 -3.45
N ARG A 93 -22.35 -5.61 -2.90
CA ARG A 93 -23.15 -5.19 -1.73
C ARG A 93 -22.90 -6.04 -0.47
N ILE A 94 -21.72 -6.62 -0.34
CA ILE A 94 -21.35 -7.40 0.84
C ILE A 94 -21.25 -6.46 2.04
N SER A 95 -21.76 -6.92 3.19
CA SER A 95 -21.64 -6.16 4.45
C SER A 95 -20.17 -5.83 4.77
N LEU A 96 -19.90 -4.64 5.30
CA LEU A 96 -18.54 -4.23 5.67
C LEU A 96 -17.86 -5.23 6.61
N ARG A 97 -18.63 -5.84 7.52
CA ARG A 97 -18.11 -6.84 8.45
C ARG A 97 -17.81 -8.16 7.76
N GLY A 98 -18.56 -8.50 6.72
CA GLY A 98 -18.22 -9.60 5.80
C GLY A 98 -16.92 -9.32 5.05
N ILE A 99 -16.75 -8.13 4.51
CA ILE A 99 -15.53 -7.70 3.81
C ILE A 99 -14.31 -7.81 4.72
N ALA A 100 -14.40 -7.35 5.98
CA ALA A 100 -13.32 -7.45 6.94
C ALA A 100 -12.91 -8.90 7.23
N ARG A 101 -13.88 -9.83 7.27
CA ARG A 101 -13.59 -11.26 7.45
C ARG A 101 -12.94 -11.89 6.22
N VAL A 102 -13.41 -11.55 5.02
CA VAL A 102 -12.90 -12.10 3.75
C VAL A 102 -11.49 -11.59 3.44
N THR A 103 -11.25 -10.31 3.66
CA THR A 103 -9.96 -9.66 3.32
C THR A 103 -8.94 -9.73 4.45
N GLY A 104 -9.35 -10.08 5.67
CA GLY A 104 -8.48 -10.08 6.86
C GLY A 104 -8.04 -8.67 7.31
N VAL A 105 -8.56 -7.62 6.67
CA VAL A 105 -8.24 -6.23 7.01
C VAL A 105 -8.94 -5.84 8.31
N SER A 106 -8.23 -5.12 9.19
CA SER A 106 -8.83 -4.63 10.43
C SER A 106 -10.00 -3.69 10.15
N TRP A 107 -11.01 -3.74 11.01
CA TRP A 107 -12.21 -2.91 10.88
C TRP A 107 -11.89 -1.42 10.76
N SER A 108 -10.99 -0.91 11.61
CA SER A 108 -10.57 0.49 11.60
C SER A 108 -9.90 0.89 10.29
N CYS A 109 -9.12 -0.02 9.69
CA CYS A 109 -8.46 0.23 8.41
C CYS A 109 -9.50 0.31 7.27
N LEU A 110 -10.43 -0.65 7.21
CA LEU A 110 -11.52 -0.65 6.23
C LEU A 110 -12.38 0.61 6.34
N GLN A 111 -12.73 1.01 7.57
CA GLN A 111 -13.56 2.18 7.79
C GLN A 111 -12.84 3.48 7.42
N ASN A 112 -11.56 3.62 7.75
CA ASN A 112 -10.76 4.76 7.33
C ASN A 112 -10.62 4.84 5.81
N TYR A 113 -10.38 3.70 5.14
CA TYR A 113 -10.32 3.63 3.68
C TYR A 113 -11.63 4.12 3.04
N LEU A 114 -12.77 3.66 3.53
CA LEU A 114 -14.08 4.08 3.05
C LEU A 114 -14.34 5.57 3.29
N ASN A 115 -14.06 6.07 4.50
CA ASN A 115 -14.23 7.49 4.82
C ASN A 115 -13.39 8.38 3.90
N ASN A 116 -12.13 8.01 3.64
CA ASN A 116 -11.28 8.72 2.70
C ASN A 116 -11.87 8.72 1.29
N LYS A 117 -12.44 7.59 0.85
CA LYS A 117 -13.09 7.47 -0.45
C LYS A 117 -14.39 8.31 -0.53
N PHE A 118 -15.22 8.31 0.51
CA PHE A 118 -16.43 9.12 0.55
C PHE A 118 -16.13 10.63 0.60
N ASN A 119 -15.07 11.04 1.29
CA ASN A 119 -14.66 12.45 1.35
C ASN A 119 -14.18 13.00 0.00
N GLN A 120 -13.80 12.15 -0.94
CA GLN A 120 -13.43 12.57 -2.31
C GLN A 120 -14.64 13.01 -3.13
N PHE A 121 -15.85 12.56 -2.78
CA PHE A 121 -17.06 12.90 -3.51
C PHE A 121 -17.85 13.97 -2.73
N PRO A 122 -18.23 15.08 -3.37
CA PRO A 122 -19.07 16.09 -2.72
C PRO A 122 -20.43 15.47 -2.37
N ARG A 123 -20.84 15.57 -1.11
CA ARG A 123 -22.20 15.17 -0.71
C ARG A 123 -23.18 16.19 -1.27
N GLN A 124 -24.14 15.72 -2.05
CA GLN A 124 -25.33 16.50 -2.35
C GLN A 124 -26.22 16.45 -1.10
N VAL A 125 -26.50 17.63 -0.53
CA VAL A 125 -27.39 17.85 0.60
C VAL A 125 -28.70 18.40 0.05
#